data_AF-A0A831KPD5-F1
#
_entry.id   AF-A0A831KPD5-F1
#
_cell.length_a   1.000
_cell.length_b   1.000
_cell.length_c   1.000
_cell.angle_alpha   90.00
_cell.angle_beta   90.00
_cell.angle_gamma   90.00
#
_symmetry.space_group_name_H-M   'P 1'
#
loop_
_entity.id
_entity.type
_entity.pdbx_description
1 polymer ?
#
loop_
_entity_poly.entity_id
_entity_poly.type
_entity_poly.pdbx_seq_one_letter_code
_entity_poly.pdbx_strand_id
1 'polypeptide(L)'
;MTKVDLVEIFKKRTRHPYRPRASDIIEKLFPEFDYFDTPSGSLVAGVANFMEKDLYVIAQQKPKPEDFKTKGDLAVLNRGMLTSDDHSFILSMLKKARAMNQDSTYIFSIIDTYGADISMYSAQRFQAFFISHLIREFLTIPLRTISLILGEGGSGGALAIQVTDIRAQMEDALYATAPPESMASIIFRDPSRIDDALSILKPTARELRALGVIDRVVSSPEDVTDCQGMAENVKNFLNRAIKDLSRSRIKRLIKKRETRAKQYGIYKKSGPLHDLKRYIEKPWKKAFRKPPPDIKIVDHSSLTEVADHYGDIRPEEEGVEYVECGMTSGGKRRGGCGKLIPLKRFLENHNVCPECGFSYTLDASGWIDCLTDPGSFHELHRNLTVFQLLDEDSITDYYRDFLARQEGRSQFKESLVVGSARIHHFRVVIAVSEFYFCGGSMGVVFGEKFRRAVDYAIQENLPFVSLCCSGGARLYEGISALMQMVKTTESVNRLKRHGLPYISILADPATGGAIASYAALGDIVIAEPNALVIFAGPRVMAARGFEVDEELVRSDSLYQISKDIYRSLNYYHRIRGIQEVCERKDMKYTVAKYLDFCTKMGYGPKKKKRKSGKKLVTF
;
A
#
# COMPACT_ATOMS: atom_id res chain seq x y z
N MET A 1 22.08 10.36 27.05
CA MET A 1 21.53 11.34 26.08
C MET A 1 20.15 11.69 26.57
N THR A 2 19.94 12.96 26.95
CA THR A 2 18.65 13.48 27.41
C THR A 2 17.55 13.06 26.42
N LYS A 3 16.41 12.58 26.94
CA LYS A 3 15.17 12.45 26.16
C LYS A 3 14.88 13.83 25.60
N VAL A 4 15.38 14.11 24.40
CA VAL A 4 14.93 15.27 23.63
C VAL A 4 13.43 15.09 23.52
N ASP A 5 12.67 16.06 24.00
CA ASP A 5 11.21 16.00 23.93
C ASP A 5 10.84 16.01 22.43
N LEU A 6 10.58 14.82 21.89
CA LEU A 6 10.25 14.63 20.47
C LEU A 6 8.96 15.36 20.14
N VAL A 7 8.05 15.52 21.11
CA VAL A 7 6.84 16.33 20.96
C VAL A 7 7.20 17.81 20.84
N GLU A 8 8.20 18.27 21.60
CA GLU A 8 8.71 19.64 21.47
C GLU A 8 9.34 19.90 20.10
N ILE A 9 10.23 19.03 19.62
CA ILE A 9 10.78 19.14 18.24
C ILE A 9 9.65 19.17 17.23
N PHE A 10 8.71 18.23 17.34
CA PHE A 10 7.62 18.11 16.40
C PHE A 10 6.76 19.37 16.33
N LYS A 11 6.33 19.89 17.50
CA LYS A 11 5.43 21.05 17.59
C LYS A 11 6.15 22.36 17.30
N LYS A 12 7.35 22.57 17.87
CA LYS A 12 8.05 23.86 17.82
C LYS A 12 9.01 24.00 16.65
N ARG A 13 9.46 22.89 16.03
CA ARG A 13 10.41 22.94 14.92
C ARG A 13 9.84 22.35 13.63
N THR A 14 9.46 21.08 13.63
CA THR A 14 8.98 20.38 12.41
C THR A 14 7.75 21.05 11.81
N ARG A 15 6.78 21.40 12.68
CA ARG A 15 5.54 22.10 12.29
C ARG A 15 5.55 23.60 12.62
N HIS A 16 6.74 24.19 12.79
CA HIS A 16 6.82 25.63 13.01
C HIS A 16 6.14 26.39 11.84
N PRO A 17 5.23 27.34 12.12
CA PRO A 17 4.47 28.03 11.06
C PRO A 17 5.38 28.72 10.04
N TYR A 18 6.46 29.34 10.52
CA TYR A 18 7.45 30.08 9.73
C TYR A 18 8.69 29.25 9.36
N ARG A 19 8.61 27.92 9.44
CA ARG A 19 9.67 27.07 8.87
C ARG A 19 9.73 27.34 7.35
N PRO A 20 10.92 27.58 6.77
CA PRO A 20 11.08 27.76 5.32
C PRO A 20 10.39 26.63 4.54
N ARG A 21 9.60 27.00 3.54
CA ARG A 21 8.93 26.07 2.62
C ARG A 21 9.82 25.74 1.43
N ALA A 22 9.41 24.76 0.65
CA ALA A 22 10.19 24.32 -0.50
C ALA A 22 10.42 25.45 -1.51
N SER A 23 9.44 26.34 -1.73
CA SER A 23 9.59 27.55 -2.54
C SER A 23 10.71 28.47 -2.04
N ASP A 24 10.74 28.77 -0.73
CA ASP A 24 11.79 29.62 -0.12
C ASP A 24 13.19 29.03 -0.37
N ILE A 25 13.32 27.71 -0.21
CA ILE A 25 14.59 27.01 -0.45
C ILE A 25 14.95 27.03 -1.94
N ILE A 26 14.00 26.77 -2.83
CA ILE A 26 14.22 26.77 -4.29
C ILE A 26 14.73 28.14 -4.75
N GLU A 27 14.09 29.24 -4.33
CA GLU A 27 14.51 30.60 -4.69
C GLU A 27 15.93 30.93 -4.25
N LYS A 28 16.36 30.44 -3.09
CA LYS A 28 17.72 30.64 -2.57
C LYS A 28 18.76 29.75 -3.26
N LEU A 29 18.37 28.53 -3.64
CA LEU A 29 19.28 27.58 -4.29
C LEU A 29 19.46 27.85 -5.77
N PHE A 30 18.40 28.29 -6.45
CA PHE A 30 18.30 28.38 -7.89
C PHE A 30 17.78 29.77 -8.31
N PRO A 31 18.68 30.76 -8.47
CA PRO A 31 18.27 32.12 -8.87
C PRO A 31 17.54 32.16 -10.22
N GLU A 32 17.86 31.23 -11.13
CA GLU A 32 17.26 31.09 -12.46
C GLU A 32 16.42 29.81 -12.54
N PHE A 33 15.46 29.64 -11.63
CA PHE A 33 14.54 28.51 -11.65
C PHE A 33 13.41 28.72 -12.66
N ASP A 34 13.27 27.81 -13.62
CA ASP A 34 12.19 27.79 -14.59
C ASP A 34 10.98 27.05 -14.02
N TYR A 35 9.99 27.81 -13.53
CA TYR A 35 8.79 27.27 -12.91
C TYR A 35 7.84 26.69 -13.95
N PHE A 36 7.29 25.51 -13.64
CA PHE A 36 6.17 24.95 -14.37
C PHE A 36 4.85 25.38 -13.75
N ASP A 37 3.84 25.56 -14.61
CA ASP A 37 2.46 25.75 -14.16
C ASP A 37 1.93 24.43 -13.59
N THR A 38 1.66 24.43 -12.28
CA THR A 38 1.30 23.23 -11.51
C THR A 38 -0.19 23.24 -11.16
N PRO A 39 -0.83 22.06 -11.02
CA PRO A 39 -2.29 22.01 -10.79
C PRO A 39 -2.76 22.62 -9.46
N SER A 40 -1.89 22.64 -8.44
CA SER A 40 -2.23 23.16 -7.12
C SER A 40 -1.05 23.86 -6.45
N GLY A 41 -1.35 24.75 -5.49
CA GLY A 41 -0.32 25.42 -4.68
C GLY A 41 0.45 24.51 -3.72
N SER A 42 0.04 23.24 -3.58
CA SER A 42 0.78 22.24 -2.77
C SER A 42 1.96 21.63 -3.53
N LEU A 43 2.03 21.80 -4.86
CA LEU A 43 3.13 21.33 -5.70
C LEU A 43 3.90 22.52 -6.26
N VAL A 44 5.22 22.51 -6.08
CA VAL A 44 6.14 23.38 -6.82
C VAL A 44 6.99 22.49 -7.72
N ALA A 45 7.05 22.81 -9.01
CA ALA A 45 7.82 22.02 -9.97
C ALA A 45 8.47 22.92 -11.02
N GLY A 46 9.58 22.45 -11.57
CA GLY A 46 10.34 23.22 -12.56
C GLY A 46 11.71 22.63 -12.81
N VAL A 47 12.54 23.38 -13.52
CA VAL A 47 13.91 23.00 -13.88
C VAL A 47 14.88 24.09 -13.46
N ALA A 48 16.04 23.69 -12.97
CA ALA A 48 17.17 24.59 -12.79
C ALA A 48 18.45 23.99 -13.33
N ASN A 49 19.39 24.85 -13.73
CA ASN A 49 20.78 24.44 -13.90
C ASN A 49 21.49 24.43 -12.54
N PHE A 50 22.14 23.33 -12.20
CA PHE A 50 22.95 23.24 -11.00
C PHE A 50 24.16 22.34 -11.22
N MET A 51 25.37 22.88 -11.05
CA MET A 51 26.62 22.17 -11.34
C MET A 51 26.69 21.61 -12.77
N GLU A 52 26.25 22.38 -13.77
CA GLU A 52 26.18 21.95 -15.18
C GLU A 52 25.28 20.71 -15.39
N LYS A 53 24.26 20.55 -14.54
CA LYS A 53 23.23 19.51 -14.62
C LYS A 53 21.86 20.13 -14.70
N ASP A 54 21.00 19.50 -15.49
CA ASP A 54 19.58 19.85 -15.59
C ASP A 54 18.84 19.17 -14.45
N LEU A 55 18.45 19.95 -13.46
CA LEU A 55 17.79 19.46 -12.25
C LEU A 55 16.29 19.70 -12.34
N TYR A 56 15.54 18.62 -12.56
CA TYR A 56 14.08 18.63 -12.46
C TYR A 56 13.68 18.56 -10.99
N VAL A 57 13.05 19.62 -10.48
CA VAL A 57 12.65 19.71 -9.07
C VAL A 57 11.16 19.39 -8.93
N ILE A 58 10.82 18.57 -7.93
CA ILE A 58 9.45 18.22 -7.53
C ILE A 58 9.35 18.51 -6.04
N ALA A 59 8.57 19.50 -5.64
CA ALA A 59 8.50 19.96 -4.27
C ALA A 59 7.07 19.94 -3.74
N GLN A 60 6.85 19.19 -2.66
CA GLN A 60 5.68 19.38 -1.81
C GLN A 60 5.92 20.59 -0.91
N GLN A 61 4.92 21.46 -0.77
CA GLN A 61 4.97 22.53 0.21
C GLN A 61 3.67 22.64 1.00
N LYS A 62 3.82 22.79 2.32
CA LYS A 62 2.74 23.25 3.17
C LYS A 62 2.51 24.75 2.94
N PRO A 63 1.27 25.24 3.10
CA PRO A 63 0.99 26.67 3.07
C PRO A 63 1.77 27.42 4.15
N LYS A 64 2.05 28.69 3.86
CA LYS A 64 2.62 29.66 4.78
C LYS A 64 1.51 30.42 5.51
N PRO A 65 1.78 31.01 6.69
CA PRO A 65 0.79 31.81 7.41
C PRO A 65 0.11 32.89 6.56
N GLU A 66 0.86 33.55 5.68
CA GLU A 66 0.39 34.58 4.75
C GLU A 66 -0.57 34.08 3.66
N ASP A 67 -0.62 32.76 3.42
CA ASP A 67 -1.58 32.16 2.49
C ASP A 67 -2.99 32.07 3.10
N PHE A 68 -3.11 32.15 4.44
CA PHE A 68 -4.39 32.06 5.15
C PHE A 68 -5.00 33.44 5.38
N LYS A 69 -5.57 34.03 4.32
CA LYS A 69 -6.26 35.33 4.34
C LYS A 69 -7.72 35.20 4.81
N THR A 70 -8.35 34.06 4.57
CA THR A 70 -9.74 33.77 4.87
C THR A 70 -9.90 32.44 5.62
N LYS A 71 -11.04 32.25 6.31
CA LYS A 71 -11.37 30.94 6.92
C LYS A 71 -11.50 29.81 5.87
N GLY A 72 -11.81 30.15 4.61
CA GLY A 72 -11.95 29.20 3.51
C GLY A 72 -10.62 28.67 2.99
N ASP A 73 -9.51 29.38 3.22
CA ASP A 73 -8.18 29.00 2.71
C ASP A 73 -7.68 27.71 3.36
N LEU A 74 -8.15 27.38 4.58
CA LEU A 74 -7.90 26.11 5.26
C LEU A 74 -8.40 24.89 4.46
N ALA A 75 -9.47 25.05 3.67
CA ALA A 75 -10.02 23.99 2.84
C ALA A 75 -9.26 23.86 1.50
N VAL A 76 -8.72 24.95 0.97
CA VAL A 76 -8.10 25.01 -0.37
C VAL A 76 -6.62 24.63 -0.35
N LEU A 77 -5.87 25.07 0.67
CA LEU A 77 -4.41 24.94 0.71
C LEU A 77 -3.91 23.51 1.01
N ASN A 78 -4.83 22.57 1.24
CA ASN A 78 -4.66 21.13 1.36
C ASN A 78 -3.51 20.64 2.26
N ARG A 79 -2.95 21.52 3.11
CA ARG A 79 -1.82 21.23 4.01
C ARG A 79 -0.63 20.53 3.31
N GLY A 80 -0.33 20.92 2.07
CA GLY A 80 0.76 20.33 1.27
C GLY A 80 0.49 18.89 0.82
N MET A 81 -0.76 18.43 0.87
CA MET A 81 -1.16 17.13 0.37
C MET A 81 -1.39 17.21 -1.14
N LEU A 82 -0.66 16.39 -1.91
CA LEU A 82 -0.80 16.35 -3.36
C LEU A 82 -2.11 15.65 -3.74
N THR A 83 -2.83 16.26 -4.67
CA THR A 83 -4.06 15.73 -5.29
C THR A 83 -3.73 14.68 -6.36
N SER A 84 -4.75 14.01 -6.90
CA SER A 84 -4.61 13.14 -8.07
C SER A 84 -4.05 13.90 -9.29
N ASP A 85 -4.37 15.18 -9.43
CA ASP A 85 -3.94 16.00 -10.57
C ASP A 85 -2.45 16.33 -10.48
N ASP A 86 -1.97 16.66 -9.29
CA ASP A 86 -0.55 16.86 -9.01
C ASP A 86 0.26 15.60 -9.32
N HIS A 87 -0.24 14.42 -8.91
CA HIS A 87 0.43 13.16 -9.21
C HIS A 87 0.46 12.85 -10.71
N SER A 88 -0.63 13.13 -11.42
CA SER A 88 -0.68 13.01 -12.89
C SER A 88 0.32 13.94 -13.58
N PHE A 89 0.42 15.19 -13.09
CA PHE A 89 1.40 16.16 -13.57
C PHE A 89 2.83 15.66 -13.35
N ILE A 90 3.16 15.14 -12.15
CA ILE A 90 4.48 14.60 -11.86
C ILE A 90 4.83 13.44 -12.81
N LEU A 91 3.90 12.52 -13.09
CA LEU A 91 4.14 11.45 -14.06
C LEU A 91 4.44 12.00 -15.47
N SER A 92 3.73 13.04 -15.89
CA SER A 92 3.99 13.74 -17.16
C SER A 92 5.39 14.36 -17.18
N MET A 93 5.79 14.99 -16.08
CA MET A 93 7.11 15.60 -15.92
C MET A 93 8.23 14.55 -15.97
N LEU A 94 8.09 13.45 -15.23
CA LEU A 94 9.06 12.34 -15.21
C LEU A 94 9.20 11.69 -16.60
N LYS A 95 8.10 11.59 -17.35
CA LYS A 95 8.12 11.12 -18.76
C LYS A 95 8.93 12.05 -19.65
N LYS A 96 8.79 13.38 -19.50
CA LYS A 96 9.60 14.37 -20.23
C LYS A 96 11.08 14.27 -19.83
N ALA A 97 11.38 14.28 -18.52
CA ALA A 97 12.75 14.18 -18.02
C ALA A 97 13.47 12.92 -18.53
N ARG A 98 12.77 11.78 -18.65
CA ARG A 98 13.32 10.53 -19.19
C ARG A 98 13.82 10.66 -20.65
N ALA A 99 13.25 11.55 -21.44
CA ALA A 99 13.63 11.78 -22.82
C ALA A 99 14.86 12.68 -22.97
N MET A 100 15.32 13.31 -21.88
CA MET A 100 16.49 14.18 -21.85
C MET A 100 17.79 13.38 -21.74
N ASN A 101 18.93 14.08 -21.82
CA ASN A 101 20.25 13.46 -21.68
C ASN A 101 20.45 12.90 -20.26
N GLN A 102 20.41 11.57 -20.14
CA GLN A 102 20.47 10.88 -18.84
C GLN A 102 21.77 11.14 -18.05
N ASP A 103 22.84 11.60 -18.70
CA ASP A 103 24.10 11.92 -18.03
C ASP A 103 24.14 13.33 -17.42
N SER A 104 23.32 14.26 -17.92
CA SER A 104 23.18 15.61 -17.36
C SER A 104 21.89 15.80 -16.56
N THR A 105 20.87 14.96 -16.74
CA THR A 105 19.55 15.13 -16.11
C THR A 105 19.44 14.42 -14.75
N TYR A 106 18.96 15.16 -13.76
CA TYR A 106 18.72 14.72 -12.39
C TYR A 106 17.30 15.06 -11.95
N ILE A 107 16.77 14.32 -10.98
CA ILE A 107 15.51 14.63 -10.31
C ILE A 107 15.79 14.90 -8.84
N PHE A 108 15.28 16.01 -8.33
CA PHE A 108 15.34 16.36 -6.92
C PHE A 108 13.94 16.55 -6.34
N SER A 109 13.59 15.70 -5.38
CA SER A 109 12.30 15.74 -4.69
C SER A 109 12.44 16.38 -3.30
N ILE A 110 11.65 17.40 -3.02
CA ILE A 110 11.57 18.06 -1.70
C ILE A 110 10.21 17.69 -1.09
N ILE A 111 10.22 17.16 0.13
CA ILE A 111 9.04 16.61 0.79
C ILE A 111 8.73 17.44 2.02
N ASP A 112 7.55 18.07 2.01
CA ASP A 112 6.95 18.72 3.17
C ASP A 112 5.41 18.60 3.10
N THR A 113 4.88 17.51 3.65
CA THR A 113 3.46 17.15 3.53
C THR A 113 2.92 16.43 4.78
N TYR A 114 1.66 16.68 5.10
CA TYR A 114 0.92 15.88 6.09
C TYR A 114 0.56 14.47 5.60
N GLY A 115 0.54 14.24 4.28
CA GLY A 115 0.02 13.00 3.71
C GLY A 115 -0.37 13.11 2.25
N ALA A 116 -1.06 12.09 1.75
CA ALA A 116 -1.75 12.21 0.47
C ALA A 116 -3.08 12.94 0.68
N ASP A 117 -3.59 13.59 -0.38
CA ASP A 117 -4.94 14.14 -0.33
C ASP A 117 -5.95 12.98 -0.14
N ILE A 118 -6.79 13.12 0.89
CA ILE A 118 -7.81 12.13 1.26
C ILE A 118 -9.21 12.57 0.88
N SER A 119 -9.37 13.72 0.21
CA SER A 119 -10.65 14.20 -0.26
C SER A 119 -11.34 13.20 -1.20
N MET A 120 -12.67 13.28 -1.28
CA MET A 120 -13.43 12.48 -2.24
C MET A 120 -13.10 12.82 -3.68
N TYR A 121 -12.64 14.05 -3.95
CA TYR A 121 -12.16 14.47 -5.25
C TYR A 121 -11.00 13.59 -5.76
N SER A 122 -9.96 13.44 -4.93
CA SER A 122 -8.78 12.63 -5.27
C SER A 122 -9.08 11.13 -5.22
N ALA A 123 -9.88 10.68 -4.26
CA ALA A 123 -10.22 9.26 -4.11
C ALA A 123 -10.89 8.68 -5.37
N GLN A 124 -11.90 9.37 -5.92
CA GLN A 124 -12.61 8.97 -7.15
C GLN A 124 -11.72 8.97 -8.39
N ARG A 125 -10.68 9.82 -8.40
CA ARG A 125 -9.72 9.95 -9.50
C ARG A 125 -8.51 9.02 -9.34
N PHE A 126 -8.69 7.88 -8.66
CA PHE A 126 -7.67 6.86 -8.50
C PHE A 126 -6.37 7.32 -7.83
N GLN A 127 -6.44 8.21 -6.84
CA GLN A 127 -5.27 8.67 -6.06
C GLN A 127 -4.33 7.55 -5.61
N ALA A 128 -4.88 6.44 -5.10
CA ALA A 128 -4.08 5.29 -4.70
C ALA A 128 -3.29 4.67 -5.87
N PHE A 129 -3.89 4.61 -7.06
CA PHE A 129 -3.21 4.10 -8.25
C PHE A 129 -2.09 5.04 -8.68
N PHE A 130 -2.31 6.35 -8.64
CA PHE A 130 -1.26 7.33 -8.91
C PHE A 130 -0.06 7.18 -7.97
N ILE A 131 -0.29 7.04 -6.67
CA ILE A 131 0.78 6.81 -5.68
C ILE A 131 1.59 5.54 -6.02
N SER A 132 0.91 4.41 -6.29
CA SER A 132 1.59 3.16 -6.66
C SER A 132 2.43 3.29 -7.94
N HIS A 133 1.94 4.05 -8.92
CA HIS A 133 2.62 4.27 -10.19
C HIS A 133 3.82 5.21 -10.04
N LEU A 134 3.74 6.21 -9.18
CA LEU A 134 4.87 7.09 -8.85
C LEU A 134 5.98 6.32 -8.11
N ILE A 135 5.65 5.51 -7.10
CA ILE A 135 6.62 4.64 -6.41
C ILE A 135 7.33 3.74 -7.44
N ARG A 136 6.56 3.14 -8.35
CA ARG A 136 7.09 2.31 -9.44
C ARG A 136 7.98 3.10 -10.41
N GLU A 137 7.59 4.31 -10.77
CA GLU A 137 8.35 5.16 -11.68
C GLU A 137 9.70 5.53 -11.07
N PHE A 138 9.73 5.99 -9.83
CA PHE A 138 10.97 6.30 -9.10
C PHE A 138 11.90 5.08 -8.91
N LEU A 139 11.33 3.88 -8.70
CA LEU A 139 12.11 2.64 -8.66
C LEU A 139 12.78 2.29 -10.00
N THR A 140 12.22 2.71 -11.13
CA THR A 140 12.61 2.21 -12.47
C THR A 140 13.17 3.27 -13.41
N ILE A 141 13.00 4.55 -13.10
CA ILE A 141 13.43 5.65 -13.95
C ILE A 141 14.96 5.62 -14.16
N PRO A 142 15.46 5.67 -15.40
CA PRO A 142 16.88 5.61 -15.71
C PRO A 142 17.56 6.98 -15.56
N LEU A 143 17.24 7.71 -14.50
CA LEU A 143 17.83 9.00 -14.13
C LEU A 143 18.37 8.95 -12.72
N ARG A 144 19.24 9.89 -12.37
CA ARG A 144 19.78 10.05 -11.01
C ARG A 144 18.74 10.80 -10.17
N THR A 145 18.35 10.22 -9.04
CA THR A 145 17.26 10.77 -8.22
C THR A 145 17.72 11.04 -6.79
N ILE A 146 17.30 12.17 -6.24
CA ILE A 146 17.62 12.64 -4.89
C ILE A 146 16.31 13.05 -4.22
N SER A 147 16.11 12.72 -2.96
CA SER A 147 15.00 13.26 -2.17
C SER A 147 15.46 13.84 -0.84
N LEU A 148 14.78 14.88 -0.37
CA LEU A 148 14.96 15.50 0.92
C LEU A 148 13.62 15.67 1.62
N ILE A 149 13.48 15.12 2.82
CA ILE A 149 12.38 15.45 3.73
C ILE A 149 12.76 16.75 4.45
N LEU A 150 12.13 17.84 4.04
CA LEU A 150 12.43 19.20 4.49
C LEU A 150 11.80 19.49 5.86
N GLY A 151 10.55 19.06 6.07
CA GLY A 151 9.81 19.27 7.32
C GLY A 151 9.10 18.00 7.75
N GLU A 152 7.92 17.76 7.20
CA GLU A 152 7.13 16.57 7.51
C GLU A 152 6.97 15.66 6.31
N GLY A 153 7.14 14.36 6.51
CA GLY A 153 6.76 13.32 5.55
C GLY A 153 5.55 12.54 6.09
N GLY A 154 4.41 12.65 5.41
CA GLY A 154 3.22 11.88 5.74
C GLY A 154 3.01 10.65 4.85
N SER A 155 3.16 9.45 5.40
CA SER A 155 2.65 8.20 4.85
C SER A 155 2.97 7.96 3.36
N GLY A 156 2.02 7.38 2.61
CA GLY A 156 2.11 7.15 1.16
C GLY A 156 2.24 8.42 0.32
N GLY A 157 1.74 9.57 0.79
CA GLY A 157 1.83 10.85 0.07
C GLY A 157 3.25 11.37 -0.04
N ALA A 158 4.04 11.26 1.04
CA ALA A 158 5.47 11.51 0.99
C ALA A 158 6.21 10.40 0.22
N LEU A 159 5.84 9.14 0.45
CA LEU A 159 6.50 7.99 -0.16
C LEU A 159 6.47 8.02 -1.70
N ALA A 160 5.40 8.58 -2.30
CA ALA A 160 5.22 8.68 -3.74
C ALA A 160 6.43 9.28 -4.48
N ILE A 161 7.15 10.22 -3.85
CA ILE A 161 8.31 10.91 -4.43
C ILE A 161 9.60 10.75 -3.58
N GLN A 162 9.58 9.89 -2.56
CA GLN A 162 10.73 9.68 -1.66
C GLN A 162 11.67 8.57 -2.14
N VAL A 163 11.23 7.66 -3.01
CA VAL A 163 11.97 6.44 -3.38
C VAL A 163 13.12 6.74 -4.35
N THR A 164 14.20 7.33 -3.86
CA THR A 164 15.30 7.83 -4.69
C THR A 164 16.64 7.13 -4.45
N ASP A 165 17.67 7.45 -5.25
CA ASP A 165 19.03 6.92 -5.05
C ASP A 165 19.63 7.35 -3.73
N ILE A 166 19.54 8.65 -3.44
CA ILE A 166 19.98 9.29 -2.20
C ILE A 166 18.77 9.93 -1.52
N ARG A 167 18.42 9.39 -0.35
CA ARG A 167 17.32 9.87 0.49
C ARG A 167 17.89 10.61 1.68
N ALA A 168 17.48 11.84 1.89
CA ALA A 168 17.92 12.66 3.01
C ALA A 168 16.74 13.20 3.81
N GLN A 169 17.03 13.65 5.03
CA GLN A 169 16.07 14.28 5.93
C GLN A 169 16.79 15.36 6.74
N MET A 170 16.14 16.51 6.94
CA MET A 170 16.60 17.52 7.89
C MET A 170 16.61 16.94 9.30
N GLU A 171 17.57 17.33 10.14
CA GLU A 171 17.74 16.76 11.48
C GLU A 171 16.48 16.89 12.36
N ASP A 172 15.78 18.02 12.25
CA ASP A 172 14.53 18.32 12.95
C ASP A 172 13.26 18.06 12.11
N ALA A 173 13.39 17.38 10.97
CA ALA A 173 12.25 16.89 10.19
C ALA A 173 11.80 15.51 10.70
N LEU A 174 10.53 15.15 10.42
CA LEU A 174 9.95 13.85 10.78
C LEU A 174 9.33 13.16 9.56
N TYR A 175 9.46 11.84 9.47
CA TYR A 175 8.78 11.04 8.44
C TYR A 175 8.14 9.79 9.06
N ALA A 176 6.85 9.60 8.85
CA ALA A 176 6.04 8.62 9.57
C ALA A 176 4.97 7.95 8.69
N THR A 177 4.51 6.77 9.10
CA THR A 177 3.40 6.02 8.45
C THR A 177 2.05 6.74 8.55
N ALA A 178 1.87 7.56 9.58
CA ALA A 178 0.71 8.42 9.79
C ALA A 178 1.12 9.60 10.69
N PRO A 179 0.36 10.71 10.70
CA PRO A 179 0.53 11.75 11.71
C PRO A 179 0.44 11.16 13.12
N PRO A 180 1.29 11.59 14.08
CA PRO A 180 1.30 11.07 15.45
C PRO A 180 -0.06 11.11 16.14
N GLU A 181 -0.84 12.16 15.94
CA GLU A 181 -2.18 12.32 16.53
C GLU A 181 -3.19 11.33 15.95
N SER A 182 -3.08 11.05 14.65
CA SER A 182 -3.90 10.05 13.97
C SER A 182 -3.54 8.65 14.47
N MET A 183 -2.26 8.37 14.63
CA MET A 183 -1.80 7.10 15.15
C MET A 183 -2.24 6.89 16.59
N ALA A 184 -2.11 7.91 17.45
CA ALA A 184 -2.52 7.84 18.84
C ALA A 184 -4.03 7.56 18.98
N SER A 185 -4.84 8.26 18.18
CA SER A 185 -6.29 8.00 18.08
C SER A 185 -6.63 6.58 17.62
N ILE A 186 -5.89 6.01 16.66
CA ILE A 186 -6.20 4.70 16.10
C ILE A 186 -5.77 3.57 17.04
N ILE A 187 -4.53 3.63 17.53
CA ILE A 187 -3.93 2.57 18.35
C ILE A 187 -4.41 2.70 19.79
N PHE A 188 -4.25 3.86 20.42
CA PHE A 188 -4.55 4.02 21.85
C PHE A 188 -5.98 4.45 22.13
N ARG A 189 -6.77 4.78 21.10
CA ARG A 189 -8.10 5.44 21.25
C ARG A 189 -8.03 6.75 22.02
N ASP A 190 -6.86 7.39 21.98
CA ASP A 190 -6.57 8.63 22.71
C ASP A 190 -5.59 9.49 21.89
N PRO A 191 -6.03 10.61 21.31
CA PRO A 191 -5.17 11.50 20.52
C PRO A 191 -4.05 12.17 21.34
N SER A 192 -4.17 12.21 22.68
CA SER A 192 -3.20 12.90 23.55
C SER A 192 -1.89 12.11 23.72
N ARG A 193 -1.92 10.79 23.47
CA ARG A 193 -0.76 9.87 23.59
C ARG A 193 0.22 9.96 22.44
N ILE A 194 0.64 11.18 22.12
CA ILE A 194 1.54 11.50 21.00
C ILE A 194 2.94 10.92 21.25
N ASP A 195 3.46 11.00 22.47
CA ASP A 195 4.77 10.44 22.83
C ASP A 195 4.87 8.94 22.54
N ASP A 196 3.83 8.19 22.94
CA ASP A 196 3.76 6.76 22.68
C ASP A 196 3.65 6.48 21.17
N ALA A 197 2.87 7.28 20.43
CA ALA A 197 2.78 7.15 18.98
C ALA A 197 4.13 7.40 18.30
N LEU A 198 4.85 8.45 18.70
CA LEU A 198 6.18 8.78 18.19
C LEU A 198 7.18 7.65 18.45
N SER A 199 7.11 7.00 19.62
CA SER A 199 7.98 5.87 19.96
C SER A 199 7.81 4.65 19.02
N ILE A 200 6.58 4.42 18.54
CA ILE A 200 6.29 3.34 17.59
C ILE A 200 6.61 3.78 16.15
N LEU A 201 6.34 5.03 15.79
CA LEU A 201 6.60 5.57 14.44
C LEU A 201 8.09 5.58 14.09
N LYS A 202 8.95 5.82 15.09
CA LYS A 202 10.40 6.03 14.92
C LYS A 202 10.74 7.06 13.82
N PRO A 203 10.18 8.29 13.88
CA PRO A 203 10.14 9.19 12.72
C PRO A 203 11.38 10.08 12.55
N THR A 204 12.34 10.05 13.49
CA THR A 204 13.49 10.96 13.47
C THR A 204 14.52 10.57 12.42
N ALA A 205 15.33 11.53 11.98
CA ALA A 205 16.36 11.26 10.97
C ALA A 205 17.37 10.17 11.42
N ARG A 206 17.69 10.13 12.73
CA ARG A 206 18.59 9.12 13.29
C ARG A 206 17.99 7.71 13.20
N GLU A 207 16.74 7.56 13.62
CA GLU A 207 16.03 6.27 13.58
C GLU A 207 15.84 5.80 12.15
N LEU A 208 15.37 6.68 11.26
CA LEU A 208 15.12 6.35 9.86
C LEU A 208 16.41 5.99 9.11
N ARG A 209 17.56 6.57 9.50
CA ARG A 209 18.86 6.17 8.96
C ARG A 209 19.27 4.79 9.46
N ALA A 210 19.03 4.47 10.74
CA ALA A 210 19.29 3.14 11.29
C ALA A 210 18.43 2.05 10.63
N LEU A 211 17.19 2.39 10.28
CA LEU A 211 16.25 1.51 9.57
C LEU A 211 16.47 1.46 8.04
N GLY A 212 17.44 2.22 7.50
CA GLY A 212 17.76 2.28 6.07
C GLY A 212 16.72 3.02 5.20
N VAL A 213 15.76 3.71 5.83
CA VAL A 213 14.73 4.52 5.14
C VAL A 213 15.34 5.77 4.51
N ILE A 214 16.35 6.36 5.15
CA ILE A 214 17.17 7.45 4.61
C ILE A 214 18.66 7.09 4.61
N ASP A 215 19.45 7.76 3.77
CA ASP A 215 20.91 7.58 3.68
C ASP A 215 21.68 8.71 4.41
N ARG A 216 21.13 9.93 4.45
CA ARG A 216 21.82 11.13 4.96
C ARG A 216 20.93 11.96 5.88
N VAL A 217 21.56 12.58 6.87
CA VAL A 217 20.95 13.62 7.71
C VAL A 217 21.54 14.96 7.29
N VAL A 218 20.69 15.96 7.11
CA VAL A 218 21.08 17.35 6.80
C VAL A 218 20.87 18.17 8.07
N SER A 219 21.90 18.88 8.51
CA SER A 219 21.81 19.70 9.72
C SER A 219 20.76 20.79 9.57
N SER A 220 20.02 21.03 10.65
CA SER A 220 19.06 22.13 10.72
C SER A 220 19.71 23.34 11.40
N PRO A 221 19.40 24.57 10.98
CA PRO A 221 19.86 25.77 11.68
C PRO A 221 19.30 25.82 13.11
N GLU A 222 20.01 26.50 14.02
CA GLU A 222 19.54 26.68 15.41
C GLU A 222 18.20 27.42 15.43
N ASP A 223 18.10 28.53 14.71
CA ASP A 223 16.83 29.19 14.42
C ASP A 223 16.09 28.46 13.29
N VAL A 224 14.91 27.91 13.58
CA VAL A 224 14.09 27.19 12.60
C VAL A 224 13.56 28.08 11.47
N THR A 225 13.57 29.40 11.65
CA THR A 225 13.12 30.40 10.66
C THR A 225 14.26 30.88 9.75
N ASP A 226 15.51 30.50 10.02
CA ASP A 226 16.66 30.88 9.20
C ASP A 226 16.65 30.16 7.84
N CYS A 227 16.00 30.81 6.87
CA CYS A 227 15.93 30.35 5.49
C CYS A 227 17.31 30.29 4.83
N GLN A 228 18.20 31.25 5.10
CA GLN A 228 19.51 31.32 4.45
C GLN A 228 20.41 30.18 4.91
N GLY A 229 20.50 29.94 6.23
CA GLY A 229 21.25 28.83 6.79
C GLY A 229 20.67 27.48 6.38
N MET A 230 19.35 27.33 6.35
CA MET A 230 18.71 26.12 5.85
C MET A 230 19.05 25.87 4.37
N ALA A 231 18.93 26.89 3.52
CA ALA A 231 19.28 26.81 2.10
C ALA A 231 20.75 26.41 1.89
N GLU A 232 21.69 26.99 2.64
CA GLU A 232 23.11 26.65 2.54
C GLU A 232 23.38 25.19 2.95
N ASN A 233 22.71 24.69 4.01
CA ASN A 233 22.80 23.29 4.41
C ASN A 233 22.25 22.34 3.33
N VAL A 234 21.12 22.69 2.71
CA VAL A 234 20.52 21.91 1.60
C VAL A 234 21.43 21.94 0.37
N LYS A 235 22.00 23.09 0.01
CA LYS A 235 22.95 23.24 -1.10
C LYS A 235 24.18 22.38 -0.89
N ASN A 236 24.75 22.37 0.32
CA ASN A 236 25.89 21.53 0.67
C ASN A 236 25.58 20.03 0.56
N PHE A 237 24.40 19.62 1.00
CA PHE A 237 23.91 18.26 0.79
C PHE A 237 23.79 17.91 -0.70
N LEU A 238 23.12 18.77 -1.48
CA LEU A 238 22.84 18.56 -2.90
C LEU A 238 24.13 18.46 -3.71
N ASN A 239 25.09 19.35 -3.44
CA ASN A 239 26.44 19.33 -4.03
C ASN A 239 27.12 17.96 -3.83
N ARG A 240 27.11 17.42 -2.60
CA ARG A 240 27.70 16.11 -2.30
C ARG A 240 26.93 14.99 -2.98
N ALA A 241 25.59 15.05 -2.97
CA ALA A 241 24.75 14.03 -3.59
C ALA A 241 24.98 13.92 -5.10
N ILE A 242 25.04 15.06 -5.80
CA ILE A 242 25.31 15.10 -7.25
C ILE A 242 26.71 14.56 -7.57
N LYS A 243 27.74 14.95 -6.79
CA LYS A 243 29.12 14.44 -6.95
C LYS A 243 29.21 12.92 -6.77
N ASP A 244 28.43 12.34 -5.86
CA ASP A 244 28.44 10.89 -5.64
C ASP A 244 27.67 10.12 -6.72
N LEU A 245 26.55 10.69 -7.20
CA LEU A 245 25.74 10.09 -8.25
C LEU A 245 26.38 10.20 -9.64
N SER A 246 27.14 11.26 -9.91
CA SER A 246 27.84 11.43 -11.20
C SER A 246 28.85 10.31 -11.45
N ARG A 247 29.48 9.78 -10.38
CA ARG A 247 30.42 8.65 -10.42
C ARG A 247 29.74 7.29 -10.60
N SER A 248 28.42 7.22 -10.47
CA SER A 248 27.66 5.96 -10.52
C SER A 248 27.01 5.75 -11.87
N ARG A 249 27.15 4.53 -12.42
CA ARG A 249 26.42 4.12 -13.63
C ARG A 249 24.94 3.93 -13.31
N ILE A 250 24.04 4.45 -14.15
CA ILE A 250 22.57 4.37 -13.99
C ILE A 250 22.09 2.93 -13.78
N LYS A 251 22.61 1.96 -14.55
CA LYS A 251 22.26 0.53 -14.37
C LYS A 251 22.55 0.01 -12.95
N ARG A 252 23.64 0.50 -12.32
CA ARG A 252 23.99 0.13 -10.94
C ARG A 252 23.06 0.80 -9.94
N LEU A 253 22.63 2.04 -10.20
CA LEU A 253 21.68 2.78 -9.36
C LEU A 253 20.31 2.08 -9.33
N ILE A 254 19.76 1.72 -10.49
CA ILE A 254 18.52 0.93 -10.58
C ILE A 254 18.67 -0.38 -9.78
N LYS A 255 19.80 -1.09 -9.92
CA LYS A 255 20.04 -2.32 -9.17
C LYS A 255 20.11 -2.11 -7.66
N LYS A 256 20.67 -0.99 -7.21
CA LYS A 256 20.69 -0.60 -5.79
C LYS A 256 19.28 -0.32 -5.28
N ARG A 257 18.43 0.39 -6.04
CA ARG A 257 17.01 0.61 -5.67
C ARG A 257 16.27 -0.70 -5.49
N GLU A 258 16.43 -1.65 -6.42
CA GLU A 258 15.86 -3.00 -6.29
C GLU A 258 16.32 -3.72 -5.02
N THR A 259 17.62 -3.74 -4.79
CA THR A 259 18.21 -4.46 -3.64
C THR A 259 17.72 -3.87 -2.32
N ARG A 260 17.67 -2.54 -2.24
CA ARG A 260 17.14 -1.81 -1.10
C ARG A 260 15.67 -2.12 -0.85
N ALA A 261 14.84 -2.09 -1.90
CA ALA A 261 13.41 -2.38 -1.79
C ALA A 261 13.13 -3.77 -1.18
N LYS A 262 13.93 -4.78 -1.54
CA LYS A 262 13.82 -6.13 -0.99
C LYS A 262 14.18 -6.22 0.50
N GLN A 263 15.06 -5.35 0.97
CA GLN A 263 15.57 -5.37 2.35
C GLN A 263 14.69 -4.63 3.34
N TYR A 264 13.75 -3.79 2.89
CA TYR A 264 12.90 -3.01 3.80
C TYR A 264 12.15 -3.88 4.82
N GLY A 265 12.28 -3.56 6.10
CA GLY A 265 11.67 -4.31 7.20
C GLY A 265 12.37 -5.62 7.56
N ILE A 266 13.51 -5.97 6.95
CA ILE A 266 14.30 -7.14 7.37
C ILE A 266 15.48 -6.65 8.19
N TYR A 267 15.42 -6.81 9.50
CA TYR A 267 16.50 -6.36 10.41
C TYR A 267 17.41 -7.52 10.83
N LYS A 268 16.87 -8.75 10.88
CA LYS A 268 17.68 -9.96 11.06
C LYS A 268 18.33 -10.40 9.75
N LYS A 269 19.67 -10.40 9.69
CA LYS A 269 20.42 -10.97 8.55
C LYS A 269 20.15 -12.48 8.44
N SER A 270 19.34 -12.87 7.48
CA SER A 270 19.19 -14.28 7.10
C SER A 270 20.36 -14.67 6.19
N GLY A 271 21.19 -15.63 6.59
CA GLY A 271 22.21 -16.21 5.71
C GLY A 271 21.56 -16.99 4.55
N PRO A 272 22.28 -17.24 3.43
CA PRO A 272 21.75 -17.91 2.24
C PRO A 272 21.21 -19.34 2.51
N LEU A 273 21.68 -20.00 3.57
CA LEU A 273 21.18 -21.30 4.03
C LEU A 273 19.78 -21.25 4.68
N HIS A 274 19.31 -20.08 5.10
CA HIS A 274 18.02 -19.93 5.80
C HIS A 274 16.82 -19.92 4.83
N ASP A 275 17.02 -19.56 3.56
CA ASP A 275 15.98 -19.57 2.53
C ASP A 275 15.83 -20.93 1.84
N LEU A 276 16.85 -21.80 1.87
CA LEU A 276 16.86 -23.08 1.15
C LEU A 276 16.08 -24.20 1.89
N LYS A 277 15.88 -24.09 3.21
CA LYS A 277 15.38 -25.18 4.07
C LYS A 277 13.87 -25.25 4.30
N ARG A 278 13.02 -24.60 3.49
CA ARG A 278 11.56 -24.57 3.72
C ARG A 278 10.67 -24.81 2.49
N TYR A 279 11.13 -25.60 1.51
CA TYR A 279 10.27 -26.12 0.42
C TYR A 279 9.74 -27.52 0.73
N ILE A 280 9.20 -27.72 1.94
CA ILE A 280 8.43 -28.94 2.24
C ILE A 280 7.08 -28.50 2.75
N GLU A 281 6.15 -28.39 1.81
CA GLU A 281 4.77 -27.95 2.03
C GLU A 281 3.84 -29.15 1.94
N LYS A 282 2.98 -29.29 2.95
CA LYS A 282 1.96 -30.34 2.96
C LYS A 282 0.71 -29.82 2.25
N PRO A 283 0.08 -30.62 1.37
CA PRO A 283 -1.22 -30.27 0.79
C PRO A 283 -2.24 -30.00 1.90
N TRP A 284 -3.01 -28.93 1.73
CA TRP A 284 -4.14 -28.66 2.59
C TRP A 284 -5.25 -29.66 2.24
N LYS A 285 -5.48 -30.64 3.12
CA LYS A 285 -6.62 -31.56 2.99
C LYS A 285 -7.85 -30.85 3.54
N LYS A 286 -8.84 -30.61 2.67
CA LYS A 286 -10.17 -30.01 2.89
C LYS A 286 -10.30 -29.24 4.21
N ALA A 287 -10.21 -27.91 4.15
CA ALA A 287 -10.66 -27.08 5.25
C ALA A 287 -12.19 -27.14 5.33
N PHE A 288 -12.72 -27.56 6.47
CA PHE A 288 -14.08 -27.21 6.85
C PHE A 288 -14.13 -25.68 6.92
N ARG A 289 -14.88 -25.06 6.01
CA ARG A 289 -15.09 -23.62 6.02
C ARG A 289 -15.94 -23.27 7.22
N LYS A 290 -15.34 -22.62 8.20
CA LYS A 290 -16.07 -22.07 9.34
C LYS A 290 -16.69 -20.73 8.93
N PRO A 291 -17.92 -20.41 9.36
CA PRO A 291 -18.44 -19.07 9.19
C PRO A 291 -17.51 -18.06 9.88
N PRO A 292 -17.33 -16.87 9.29
CA PRO A 292 -16.55 -15.83 9.93
C PRO A 292 -17.07 -15.44 11.32
N PRO A 293 -16.20 -14.96 12.22
CA PRO A 293 -16.54 -14.71 13.62
C PRO A 293 -17.52 -13.55 13.83
N ASP A 294 -17.81 -12.74 12.80
CA ASP A 294 -18.75 -11.63 12.85
C ASP A 294 -20.17 -11.99 12.40
N ILE A 295 -20.39 -13.21 11.91
CA ILE A 295 -21.71 -13.68 11.48
C ILE A 295 -22.43 -14.38 12.63
N LYS A 296 -23.65 -13.92 12.94
CA LYS A 296 -24.51 -14.57 13.92
C LYS A 296 -25.15 -15.81 13.30
N ILE A 297 -24.89 -16.96 13.91
CA ILE A 297 -25.58 -18.22 13.58
C ILE A 297 -26.78 -18.34 14.51
N VAL A 298 -27.93 -18.72 13.94
CA VAL A 298 -29.17 -18.96 14.67
C VAL A 298 -29.53 -20.44 14.54
N ASP A 299 -29.84 -21.09 15.66
CA ASP A 299 -30.32 -22.47 15.70
C ASP A 299 -31.85 -22.54 15.81
N HIS A 300 -32.39 -23.74 15.57
CA HIS A 300 -33.82 -24.01 15.59
C HIS A 300 -34.46 -23.70 16.97
N SER A 301 -33.76 -23.98 18.07
CA SER A 301 -34.24 -23.72 19.45
C SER A 301 -34.41 -22.23 19.77
N SER A 302 -33.56 -21.37 19.18
CA SER A 302 -33.59 -19.93 19.38
C SER A 302 -34.72 -19.23 18.60
N LEU A 303 -35.27 -19.88 17.57
CA LEU A 303 -36.32 -19.32 16.70
C LEU A 303 -37.74 -19.58 17.24
N THR A 304 -37.91 -20.58 18.11
CA THR A 304 -39.20 -20.95 18.73
C THR A 304 -39.70 -19.98 19.81
N GLU A 305 -38.87 -19.05 20.32
CA GLU A 305 -39.26 -18.09 21.36
C GLU A 305 -39.68 -16.70 20.85
N VAL A 306 -39.58 -16.42 19.54
CA VAL A 306 -39.86 -15.07 18.98
C VAL A 306 -40.69 -15.17 17.69
N ALA A 307 -41.92 -15.66 17.80
CA ALA A 307 -42.78 -15.96 16.65
C ALA A 307 -43.46 -14.74 15.99
N ASP A 308 -43.38 -13.53 16.56
CA ASP A 308 -44.28 -12.44 16.14
C ASP A 308 -43.74 -11.53 15.01
N HIS A 309 -42.51 -11.72 14.52
CA HIS A 309 -41.88 -10.76 13.58
C HIS A 309 -41.20 -11.33 12.33
N TYR A 310 -41.22 -12.64 12.09
CA TYR A 310 -40.57 -13.23 10.91
C TYR A 310 -41.61 -13.82 9.96
N GLY A 311 -41.85 -13.11 8.85
CA GLY A 311 -42.71 -13.58 7.77
C GLY A 311 -42.23 -14.90 7.16
N ASP A 312 -43.16 -15.85 7.04
CA ASP A 312 -43.17 -17.04 6.17
C ASP A 312 -41.87 -17.82 5.95
N ILE A 313 -41.05 -18.01 6.99
CA ILE A 313 -40.01 -19.06 6.98
C ILE A 313 -40.28 -19.99 8.16
N ARG A 314 -40.92 -21.12 7.89
CA ARG A 314 -40.93 -22.26 8.81
C ARG A 314 -39.55 -22.92 8.72
N PRO A 315 -38.80 -23.08 9.83
CA PRO A 315 -37.58 -23.88 9.81
C PRO A 315 -37.92 -25.28 9.28
N GLU A 316 -37.31 -25.68 8.17
CA GLU A 316 -37.75 -26.88 7.45
C GLU A 316 -37.31 -28.18 8.15
N GLU A 317 -36.24 -28.17 8.98
CA GLU A 317 -35.71 -29.38 9.65
C GLU A 317 -34.98 -29.06 10.97
N GLU A 318 -35.09 -29.94 11.97
CA GLU A 318 -34.28 -29.90 13.20
C GLU A 318 -32.79 -30.10 12.87
N GLY A 319 -31.92 -29.23 13.39
CA GLY A 319 -30.46 -29.32 13.20
C GLY A 319 -29.88 -28.50 12.05
N VAL A 320 -30.69 -27.75 11.31
CA VAL A 320 -30.20 -26.80 10.30
C VAL A 320 -29.85 -25.45 10.93
N GLU A 321 -28.63 -25.00 10.73
CA GLU A 321 -28.16 -23.67 11.14
C GLU A 321 -28.54 -22.59 10.11
N TYR A 322 -28.95 -21.42 10.59
CA TYR A 322 -29.34 -20.28 9.75
C TYR A 322 -28.47 -19.05 10.01
N VAL A 323 -28.38 -18.19 9.00
CA VAL A 323 -27.81 -16.84 9.08
C VAL A 323 -28.90 -15.83 8.77
N GLU A 324 -29.09 -14.85 9.65
CA GLU A 324 -29.98 -13.72 9.38
C GLU A 324 -29.24 -12.65 8.57
N CYS A 325 -29.73 -12.34 7.37
CA CYS A 325 -29.07 -11.40 6.47
C CYS A 325 -29.00 -9.97 7.04
N GLY A 326 -27.79 -9.42 7.11
CA GLY A 326 -27.50 -8.09 7.65
C GLY A 326 -27.27 -8.08 9.17
N MET A 327 -27.50 -9.20 9.86
CA MET A 327 -27.25 -9.31 11.29
C MET A 327 -25.76 -9.56 11.56
N THR A 328 -25.23 -8.88 12.58
CA THR A 328 -23.85 -9.06 13.08
C THR A 328 -23.86 -9.83 14.40
N SER A 329 -22.73 -10.40 14.78
CA SER A 329 -22.56 -11.13 16.06
C SER A 329 -22.88 -10.29 17.30
N GLY A 330 -22.84 -8.95 17.20
CA GLY A 330 -23.24 -8.03 18.26
C GLY A 330 -24.73 -7.68 18.30
N GLY A 331 -25.58 -8.35 17.50
CA GLY A 331 -27.03 -8.11 17.46
C GLY A 331 -27.46 -6.82 16.77
N LYS A 332 -26.55 -6.13 16.08
CA LYS A 332 -26.87 -4.93 15.28
C LYS A 332 -27.04 -5.31 13.82
N ARG A 333 -28.09 -4.79 13.19
CA ARG A 333 -28.32 -4.93 11.75
C ARG A 333 -27.55 -3.85 10.97
N ARG A 334 -26.79 -4.27 9.97
CA ARG A 334 -26.06 -3.39 9.04
C ARG A 334 -26.49 -3.75 7.61
N GLY A 335 -27.47 -3.02 7.08
CA GLY A 335 -28.04 -3.33 5.76
C GLY A 335 -28.71 -4.71 5.71
N GLY A 336 -28.73 -5.32 4.52
CA GLY A 336 -29.29 -6.66 4.29
C GLY A 336 -30.82 -6.74 4.37
N CYS A 337 -31.39 -7.81 3.81
CA CYS A 337 -32.84 -8.00 3.75
C CYS A 337 -33.46 -8.58 5.04
N GLY A 338 -32.67 -9.09 6.00
CA GLY A 338 -33.18 -9.64 7.26
C GLY A 338 -33.79 -11.04 7.13
N LYS A 339 -33.77 -11.64 5.94
CA LYS A 339 -34.23 -13.01 5.73
C LYS A 339 -33.27 -14.00 6.40
N LEU A 340 -33.83 -15.11 6.90
CA LEU A 340 -33.07 -16.27 7.36
C LEU A 340 -32.62 -17.10 6.16
N ILE A 341 -31.32 -17.41 6.10
CA ILE A 341 -30.70 -18.16 5.01
C ILE A 341 -30.04 -19.40 5.62
N PRO A 342 -30.30 -20.61 5.10
CA PRO A 342 -29.56 -21.80 5.54
C PRO A 342 -28.05 -21.58 5.42
N LEU A 343 -27.31 -21.85 6.51
CA LEU A 343 -25.87 -21.58 6.60
C LEU A 343 -25.10 -22.23 5.46
N LYS A 344 -25.45 -23.47 5.09
CA LYS A 344 -24.84 -24.18 3.96
C LYS A 344 -24.96 -23.41 2.65
N ARG A 345 -26.17 -22.96 2.29
CA ARG A 345 -26.44 -22.17 1.07
C ARG A 345 -25.68 -20.84 1.10
N PHE A 346 -25.60 -20.20 2.28
CA PHE A 346 -24.85 -18.95 2.46
C PHE A 346 -23.33 -19.13 2.28
N LEU A 347 -22.77 -20.21 2.82
CA LEU A 347 -21.34 -20.54 2.66
C LEU A 347 -21.02 -20.93 1.20
N GLU A 348 -21.86 -21.75 0.57
CA GLU A 348 -21.73 -22.11 -0.86
C GLU A 348 -21.78 -20.88 -1.77
N ASN A 349 -22.56 -19.85 -1.41
CA ASN A 349 -22.59 -18.55 -2.09
C ASN A 349 -21.53 -17.55 -1.59
N HIS A 350 -20.41 -18.05 -1.05
CA HIS A 350 -19.25 -17.23 -0.67
C HIS A 350 -19.54 -16.07 0.30
N ASN A 351 -20.38 -16.28 1.31
CA ASN A 351 -20.82 -15.29 2.29
C ASN A 351 -21.59 -14.10 1.68
N VAL A 352 -22.28 -14.33 0.56
CA VAL A 352 -23.17 -13.36 -0.07
C VAL A 352 -24.61 -13.85 0.12
N CYS A 353 -25.48 -12.95 0.57
CA CYS A 353 -26.90 -13.23 0.66
C CYS A 353 -27.46 -13.54 -0.73
N PRO A 354 -28.04 -14.73 -0.97
CA PRO A 354 -28.57 -15.09 -2.27
C PRO A 354 -29.88 -14.35 -2.61
N GLU A 355 -30.49 -13.69 -1.62
CA GLU A 355 -31.78 -13.00 -1.76
C GLU A 355 -31.61 -11.51 -2.12
N CYS A 356 -30.58 -10.83 -1.57
CA CYS A 356 -30.41 -9.39 -1.76
C CYS A 356 -28.98 -8.96 -2.12
N GLY A 357 -28.05 -9.90 -2.30
CA GLY A 357 -26.67 -9.61 -2.68
C GLY A 357 -25.80 -8.98 -1.59
N PHE A 358 -26.31 -8.82 -0.36
CA PHE A 358 -25.52 -8.29 0.75
C PHE A 358 -24.33 -9.21 1.04
N SER A 359 -23.11 -8.67 0.93
CA SER A 359 -21.87 -9.40 1.12
C SER A 359 -21.28 -9.14 2.51
N TYR A 360 -20.87 -10.22 3.16
CA TYR A 360 -20.01 -10.15 4.34
C TYR A 360 -18.55 -10.27 3.91
N THR A 361 -17.63 -9.84 4.77
CA THR A 361 -16.20 -10.07 4.53
C THR A 361 -15.94 -11.58 4.43
N LEU A 362 -15.10 -11.96 3.48
CA LEU A 362 -14.69 -13.34 3.25
C LEU A 362 -13.23 -13.48 3.71
N ASP A 363 -12.98 -14.48 4.55
CA ASP A 363 -11.64 -14.79 5.06
C ASP A 363 -10.73 -15.37 3.96
N ALA A 364 -9.44 -15.53 4.25
CA ALA A 364 -8.52 -16.04 3.23
C ALA A 364 -8.88 -17.48 2.82
N SER A 365 -9.41 -18.30 3.74
CA SER A 365 -9.84 -19.67 3.44
C SER A 365 -10.99 -19.67 2.43
N GLY A 366 -12.00 -18.83 2.64
CA GLY A 366 -13.14 -18.69 1.74
C GLY A 366 -12.73 -18.14 0.38
N TRP A 367 -11.78 -17.22 0.30
CA TRP A 367 -11.24 -16.74 -0.98
C TRP A 367 -10.40 -17.81 -1.71
N ILE A 368 -9.62 -18.61 -0.98
CA ILE A 368 -8.88 -19.74 -1.56
C ILE A 368 -9.86 -20.77 -2.14
N ASP A 369 -10.94 -21.10 -1.40
CA ASP A 369 -12.00 -21.99 -1.86
C ASP A 369 -12.74 -21.44 -3.09
N CYS A 370 -13.06 -20.14 -3.08
CA CYS A 370 -13.66 -19.42 -4.19
C CYS A 370 -12.78 -19.46 -5.46
N LEU A 371 -11.47 -19.22 -5.34
CA LEU A 371 -10.60 -19.01 -6.49
C LEU A 371 -9.93 -20.28 -7.02
N THR A 372 -9.65 -21.27 -6.17
CA THR A 372 -8.75 -22.38 -6.53
C THR A 372 -9.49 -23.67 -6.88
N ASP A 373 -8.82 -24.57 -7.60
CA ASP A 373 -9.33 -25.92 -7.85
C ASP A 373 -9.28 -26.72 -6.54
N PRO A 374 -10.33 -27.50 -6.21
CA PRO A 374 -10.39 -28.26 -4.96
C PRO A 374 -9.13 -29.09 -4.70
N GLY A 375 -8.54 -28.92 -3.52
CA GLY A 375 -7.34 -29.65 -3.10
C GLY A 375 -6.05 -29.27 -3.83
N SER A 376 -6.03 -28.19 -4.61
CA SER A 376 -4.85 -27.75 -5.35
C SER A 376 -3.97 -26.74 -4.62
N PHE A 377 -4.47 -26.11 -3.56
CA PHE A 377 -3.75 -25.06 -2.83
C PHE A 377 -2.67 -25.64 -1.90
N HIS A 378 -1.44 -25.14 -2.06
CA HIS A 378 -0.28 -25.42 -1.22
C HIS A 378 0.25 -24.11 -0.66
N GLU A 379 0.14 -23.92 0.66
CA GLU A 379 0.57 -22.70 1.33
C GLU A 379 2.10 -22.61 1.41
N LEU A 380 2.66 -21.52 0.88
CA LEU A 380 4.07 -21.18 0.99
C LEU A 380 4.34 -20.33 2.24
N HIS A 381 5.48 -20.56 2.90
CA HIS A 381 5.97 -19.75 4.03
C HIS A 381 5.00 -19.63 5.22
N ARG A 382 4.18 -20.67 5.48
CA ARG A 382 3.16 -20.73 6.55
C ARG A 382 3.64 -20.31 7.95
N ASN A 383 4.89 -20.62 8.29
CA ASN A 383 5.46 -20.40 9.63
C ASN A 383 6.33 -19.14 9.74
N LEU A 384 6.30 -18.25 8.75
CA LEU A 384 6.97 -16.96 8.85
C LEU A 384 6.19 -16.05 9.78
N THR A 385 6.87 -15.48 10.77
CA THR A 385 6.28 -14.58 11.77
C THR A 385 7.14 -13.35 11.96
N VAL A 386 6.59 -12.32 12.60
CA VAL A 386 7.31 -11.06 12.83
C VAL A 386 8.57 -11.24 13.66
N PHE A 387 8.57 -12.17 14.61
CA PHE A 387 9.72 -12.50 15.48
C PHE A 387 10.92 -13.07 14.70
N GLN A 388 10.71 -13.60 13.48
CA GLN A 388 11.78 -14.07 12.61
C GLN A 388 12.41 -12.95 11.77
N LEU A 389 11.73 -11.81 11.58
CA LEU A 389 12.16 -10.73 10.69
C LEU A 389 12.62 -9.47 11.42
N LEU A 390 11.92 -9.12 12.51
CA LEU A 390 12.21 -7.96 13.33
C LEU A 390 13.10 -8.32 14.51
N ASP A 391 13.95 -7.37 14.90
CA ASP A 391 14.71 -7.43 16.15
C ASP A 391 13.76 -7.27 17.35
N GLU A 392 14.16 -7.85 18.48
CA GLU A 392 13.32 -7.91 19.66
C GLU A 392 12.93 -6.52 20.18
N ASP A 393 13.90 -5.59 20.19
CA ASP A 393 13.74 -4.18 20.56
C ASP A 393 12.82 -3.39 19.61
N SER A 394 12.50 -3.95 18.43
CA SER A 394 11.55 -3.34 17.49
C SER A 394 10.12 -3.81 17.70
N ILE A 395 9.88 -4.82 18.53
CA ILE A 395 8.55 -5.36 18.83
C ILE A 395 8.15 -4.90 20.24
N THR A 396 7.39 -3.80 20.30
CA THR A 396 6.89 -3.24 21.56
C THR A 396 5.95 -4.20 22.28
N ASP A 397 5.84 -4.08 23.61
CA ASP A 397 4.91 -4.87 24.40
C ASP A 397 3.46 -4.67 23.94
N TYR A 398 3.11 -3.43 23.60
CA TYR A 398 1.81 -3.11 23.02
C TYR A 398 1.53 -3.87 21.72
N TYR A 399 2.54 -4.07 20.88
CA TYR A 399 2.40 -4.89 19.68
C TYR A 399 2.30 -6.38 20.01
N ARG A 400 3.05 -6.89 20.99
CA ARG A 400 2.95 -8.29 21.45
C ARG A 400 1.56 -8.59 21.97
N ASP A 401 1.02 -7.74 22.84
CA ASP A 401 -0.34 -7.86 23.37
C ASP A 401 -1.39 -7.82 22.27
N PHE A 402 -1.20 -6.93 21.28
CA PHE A 402 -2.09 -6.86 20.13
C PHE A 402 -2.07 -8.15 19.30
N LEU A 403 -0.89 -8.73 19.05
CA LEU A 403 -0.75 -10.00 18.34
C LEU A 403 -1.36 -11.16 19.11
N ALA A 404 -1.17 -11.22 20.43
CA ALA A 404 -1.78 -12.22 21.30
C ALA A 404 -3.32 -12.19 21.21
N ARG A 405 -3.93 -11.00 21.12
CA ARG A 405 -5.38 -10.84 20.93
C ARG A 405 -5.88 -11.28 19.54
N GLN A 406 -5.00 -11.43 18.56
CA GLN A 406 -5.36 -11.98 17.25
C GLN A 406 -5.33 -13.50 17.21
N GLU A 407 -4.69 -14.14 18.19
CA GLU A 407 -4.57 -15.59 18.25
C GLU A 407 -5.97 -16.23 18.33
N GLY A 408 -6.19 -17.28 17.54
CA GLY A 408 -7.50 -17.96 17.44
C GLY A 408 -8.54 -17.26 16.55
N ARG A 409 -8.34 -16.00 16.12
CA ARG A 409 -9.28 -15.31 15.21
C ARG A 409 -9.18 -15.76 13.75
N SER A 410 -8.00 -16.23 13.35
CA SER A 410 -7.76 -16.86 12.06
C SER A 410 -6.88 -18.09 12.26
N GLN A 411 -7.02 -19.06 11.37
CA GLN A 411 -6.12 -20.21 11.30
C GLN A 411 -4.77 -19.88 10.65
N PHE A 412 -4.67 -18.73 9.98
CA PHE A 412 -3.43 -18.25 9.41
C PHE A 412 -2.65 -17.41 10.41
N LYS A 413 -1.32 -17.45 10.30
CA LYS A 413 -0.41 -16.76 11.22
C LYS A 413 -0.07 -15.33 10.78
N GLU A 414 -0.66 -14.86 9.69
CA GLU A 414 -0.36 -13.55 9.11
C GLU A 414 -1.52 -13.06 8.22
N SER A 415 -1.61 -11.75 7.99
CA SER A 415 -2.62 -11.08 7.15
C SER A 415 -2.44 -11.29 5.65
N LEU A 416 -1.41 -12.04 5.22
CA LEU A 416 -1.24 -12.50 3.85
C LEU A 416 -0.97 -13.99 3.82
N VAL A 417 -1.81 -14.72 3.11
CA VAL A 417 -1.63 -16.13 2.80
C VAL A 417 -1.11 -16.22 1.38
N VAL A 418 0.01 -16.88 1.17
CA VAL A 418 0.58 -17.08 -0.17
C VAL A 418 0.69 -18.56 -0.46
N GLY A 419 0.51 -18.96 -1.71
CA GLY A 419 0.53 -20.36 -2.07
C GLY A 419 0.67 -20.62 -3.56
N SER A 420 0.95 -21.85 -3.93
CA SER A 420 0.76 -22.33 -5.29
C SER A 420 -0.58 -23.04 -5.41
N ALA A 421 -1.28 -22.86 -6.53
CA ALA A 421 -2.61 -23.42 -6.73
C ALA A 421 -2.89 -23.67 -8.21
N ARG A 422 -4.05 -24.27 -8.50
CA ARG A 422 -4.64 -24.29 -9.84
C ARG A 422 -5.93 -23.46 -9.86
N ILE A 423 -6.17 -22.74 -10.96
CA ILE A 423 -7.44 -22.02 -11.22
C ILE A 423 -7.90 -22.47 -12.59
N HIS A 424 -8.94 -23.32 -12.68
CA HIS A 424 -9.33 -24.00 -13.91
C HIS A 424 -8.08 -24.49 -14.66
N HIS A 425 -7.38 -25.50 -14.13
CA HIS A 425 -6.15 -26.09 -14.68
C HIS A 425 -4.90 -25.19 -14.78
N PHE A 426 -5.01 -23.85 -14.83
CA PHE A 426 -3.85 -22.96 -14.86
C PHE A 426 -3.10 -23.02 -13.53
N ARG A 427 -1.81 -23.39 -13.55
CA ARG A 427 -0.95 -23.27 -12.36
C ARG A 427 -0.65 -21.79 -12.11
N VAL A 428 -0.90 -21.35 -10.89
CA VAL A 428 -0.69 -19.96 -10.46
C VAL A 428 0.06 -19.92 -9.14
N VAL A 429 0.69 -18.79 -8.86
CA VAL A 429 0.99 -18.39 -7.49
C VAL A 429 -0.06 -17.39 -7.05
N ILE A 430 -0.64 -17.59 -5.88
CA ILE A 430 -1.70 -16.75 -5.33
C ILE A 430 -1.26 -16.11 -4.02
N ALA A 431 -1.67 -14.86 -3.79
CA ALA A 431 -1.49 -14.11 -2.55
C ALA A 431 -2.81 -13.52 -2.09
N VAL A 432 -3.40 -14.01 -1.00
CA VAL A 432 -4.74 -13.67 -0.51
C VAL A 432 -4.64 -12.98 0.85
N SER A 433 -5.22 -11.79 1.00
CA SER A 433 -5.31 -11.13 2.30
C SER A 433 -6.20 -11.92 3.27
N GLU A 434 -5.76 -12.06 4.52
CA GLU A 434 -6.55 -12.58 5.63
C GLU A 434 -7.05 -11.41 6.47
N PHE A 435 -8.30 -11.02 6.28
CA PHE A 435 -8.87 -9.84 6.93
C PHE A 435 -9.03 -10.01 8.44
N TYR A 436 -9.37 -11.21 8.92
CA TYR A 436 -9.60 -11.45 10.36
C TYR A 436 -8.29 -11.49 11.16
N PHE A 437 -7.13 -11.55 10.49
CA PHE A 437 -5.84 -11.28 11.08
C PHE A 437 -5.46 -9.81 10.90
N CYS A 438 -5.49 -9.03 11.98
CA CYS A 438 -5.08 -7.61 11.98
C CYS A 438 -5.78 -6.74 10.92
N GLY A 439 -7.03 -7.04 10.52
CA GLY A 439 -7.76 -6.28 9.50
C GLY A 439 -7.16 -6.38 8.09
N GLY A 440 -6.45 -7.48 7.79
CA GLY A 440 -5.73 -7.62 6.52
C GLY A 440 -4.57 -6.65 6.34
N SER A 441 -4.14 -5.97 7.42
CA SER A 441 -3.16 -4.88 7.34
C SER A 441 -1.80 -5.36 6.86
N MET A 442 -1.16 -4.57 5.99
CA MET A 442 0.16 -4.84 5.45
C MET A 442 1.25 -4.48 6.47
N GLY A 443 1.89 -5.50 7.04
CA GLY A 443 3.10 -5.41 7.84
C GLY A 443 4.33 -6.02 7.14
N VAL A 444 5.44 -6.12 7.85
CA VAL A 444 6.74 -6.57 7.38
C VAL A 444 6.70 -8.01 6.88
N VAL A 445 6.01 -8.90 7.61
CA VAL A 445 5.83 -10.29 7.21
C VAL A 445 4.95 -10.38 5.96
N PHE A 446 3.89 -9.57 5.86
CA PHE A 446 3.06 -9.47 4.65
C PHE A 446 3.95 -9.15 3.45
N GLY A 447 4.74 -8.07 3.53
CA GLY A 447 5.60 -7.63 2.42
C GLY A 447 6.65 -8.68 2.06
N GLU A 448 7.20 -9.38 3.05
CA GLU A 448 8.16 -10.45 2.82
C GLU A 448 7.53 -11.71 2.20
N LYS A 449 6.34 -12.14 2.66
CA LYS A 449 5.60 -13.25 2.03
C LYS A 449 5.25 -12.91 0.59
N PHE A 450 4.78 -11.69 0.31
CA PHE A 450 4.49 -11.23 -1.06
C PHE A 450 5.73 -11.29 -1.95
N ARG A 451 6.86 -10.74 -1.48
CA ARG A 451 8.14 -10.76 -2.21
C ARG A 451 8.59 -12.19 -2.50
N ARG A 452 8.55 -13.08 -1.52
CA ARG A 452 8.95 -14.50 -1.68
C ARG A 452 8.01 -15.26 -2.62
N ALA A 453 6.71 -14.99 -2.57
CA ALA A 453 5.75 -15.58 -3.49
C ALA A 453 5.99 -15.12 -4.93
N VAL A 454 6.31 -13.85 -5.15
CA VAL A 454 6.71 -13.35 -6.47
C VAL A 454 8.04 -13.97 -6.93
N ASP A 455 9.02 -14.15 -6.03
CA ASP A 455 10.25 -14.87 -6.36
C ASP A 455 9.97 -16.29 -6.83
N TYR A 456 9.10 -17.01 -6.11
CA TYR A 456 8.67 -18.35 -6.47
C TYR A 456 7.93 -18.36 -7.82
N ALA A 457 7.04 -17.40 -8.07
CA ALA A 457 6.35 -17.25 -9.36
C ALA A 457 7.33 -17.01 -10.51
N ILE A 458 8.39 -16.22 -10.29
CA ILE A 458 9.45 -15.98 -11.28
C ILE A 458 10.28 -17.26 -11.52
N GLN A 459 10.64 -17.97 -10.45
CA GLN A 459 11.43 -19.20 -10.53
C GLN A 459 10.69 -20.32 -11.25
N GLU A 460 9.44 -20.56 -10.86
CA GLU A 460 8.55 -21.57 -11.45
C GLU A 460 7.91 -21.10 -12.76
N ASN A 461 8.10 -19.83 -13.10
CA ASN A 461 7.55 -19.19 -14.28
C ASN A 461 6.01 -19.36 -14.35
N LEU A 462 5.34 -18.88 -13.31
CA LEU A 462 3.90 -18.96 -13.14
C LEU A 462 3.29 -17.55 -13.15
N PRO A 463 2.07 -17.40 -13.69
CA PRO A 463 1.27 -16.19 -13.47
C PRO A 463 1.02 -15.97 -11.97
N PHE A 464 0.86 -14.71 -11.60
CA PHE A 464 0.63 -14.30 -10.22
C PHE A 464 -0.76 -13.69 -10.07
N VAL A 465 -1.51 -14.13 -9.06
CA VAL A 465 -2.83 -13.60 -8.71
C VAL A 465 -2.77 -13.07 -7.28
N SER A 466 -3.16 -11.82 -7.05
CA SER A 466 -3.30 -11.29 -5.69
C SER A 466 -4.74 -10.93 -5.39
N LEU A 467 -5.14 -11.06 -4.14
CA LEU A 467 -6.40 -10.55 -3.62
C LEU A 467 -6.13 -9.61 -2.44
N CYS A 468 -6.59 -8.37 -2.57
CA CYS A 468 -6.47 -7.33 -1.57
C CYS A 468 -7.80 -7.15 -0.82
N CYS A 469 -7.83 -7.59 0.43
CA CYS A 469 -8.86 -7.28 1.42
C CYS A 469 -8.13 -6.75 2.67
N SER A 470 -7.99 -5.44 2.78
CA SER A 470 -7.08 -4.78 3.71
C SER A 470 -7.57 -3.42 4.20
N GLY A 471 -7.41 -3.19 5.50
CA GLY A 471 -7.54 -1.89 6.16
C GLY A 471 -6.33 -0.94 5.98
N GLY A 472 -5.29 -1.33 5.22
CA GLY A 472 -4.11 -0.50 4.97
C GLY A 472 -2.83 -0.99 5.63
N ALA A 473 -1.97 -0.08 6.09
CA ALA A 473 -0.67 -0.42 6.69
C ALA A 473 -0.81 -0.81 8.17
N ARG A 474 0.03 -1.74 8.65
CA ARG A 474 0.08 -2.14 10.06
C ARG A 474 0.81 -1.09 10.90
N LEU A 475 0.05 -0.14 11.45
CA LEU A 475 0.61 1.00 12.20
C LEU A 475 1.50 0.60 13.38
N TYR A 476 1.25 -0.55 14.01
CA TYR A 476 2.04 -1.12 15.11
C TYR A 476 3.52 -1.32 14.77
N GLU A 477 3.85 -1.47 13.49
CA GLU A 477 5.24 -1.66 13.01
C GLU A 477 5.88 -0.35 12.51
N GLY A 478 5.19 0.78 12.66
CA GLY A 478 5.67 2.11 12.31
C GLY A 478 6.09 2.21 10.84
N ILE A 479 7.21 2.89 10.57
CA ILE A 479 7.73 3.12 9.22
C ILE A 479 8.06 1.80 8.48
N SER A 480 8.35 0.72 9.21
CA SER A 480 8.68 -0.58 8.61
C SER A 480 7.51 -1.14 7.79
N ALA A 481 6.27 -0.91 8.23
CA ALA A 481 5.07 -1.28 7.48
C ALA A 481 4.88 -0.39 6.25
N LEU A 482 5.13 0.91 6.35
CA LEU A 482 5.02 1.84 5.20
C LEU A 482 5.96 1.42 4.06
N MET A 483 7.20 1.06 4.39
CA MET A 483 8.19 0.64 3.39
C MET A 483 7.82 -0.65 2.66
N GLN A 484 6.86 -1.43 3.15
CA GLN A 484 6.37 -2.60 2.43
C GLN A 484 5.65 -2.21 1.13
N MET A 485 5.10 -0.99 1.03
CA MET A 485 4.60 -0.46 -0.25
C MET A 485 5.69 -0.47 -1.33
N VAL A 486 6.93 -0.09 -0.96
CA VAL A 486 8.07 -0.10 -1.89
C VAL A 486 8.48 -1.53 -2.24
N LYS A 487 8.54 -2.42 -1.24
CA LYS A 487 8.91 -3.83 -1.44
C LYS A 487 7.94 -4.55 -2.37
N THR A 488 6.63 -4.40 -2.14
CA THR A 488 5.61 -5.08 -2.95
C THR A 488 5.53 -4.47 -4.35
N THR A 489 5.67 -3.15 -4.49
CA THR A 489 5.77 -2.47 -5.80
C THR A 489 7.00 -2.94 -6.60
N GLU A 490 8.16 -3.07 -5.96
CA GLU A 490 9.36 -3.60 -6.62
C GLU A 490 9.20 -5.07 -7.03
N SER A 491 8.51 -5.87 -6.20
CA SER A 491 8.20 -7.26 -6.51
C SER A 491 7.33 -7.35 -7.77
N VAL A 492 6.27 -6.56 -7.87
CA VAL A 492 5.44 -6.47 -9.08
C VAL A 492 6.25 -6.02 -10.29
N ASN A 493 7.15 -5.03 -10.13
CA ASN A 493 8.05 -4.60 -11.20
C ASN A 493 8.97 -5.73 -11.70
N ARG A 494 9.46 -6.58 -10.81
CA ARG A 494 10.26 -7.75 -11.18
C ARG A 494 9.42 -8.78 -11.92
N LEU A 495 8.21 -9.06 -11.46
CA LEU A 495 7.29 -9.98 -12.13
C LEU A 495 7.01 -9.53 -13.58
N LYS A 496 6.61 -8.26 -13.75
CA LYS A 496 6.34 -7.67 -15.08
C LYS A 496 7.58 -7.67 -15.99
N ARG A 497 8.79 -7.44 -15.46
CA ARG A 497 10.03 -7.54 -16.25
C ARG A 497 10.34 -8.95 -16.74
N HIS A 498 9.86 -9.98 -16.06
CA HIS A 498 9.94 -11.36 -16.53
C HIS A 498 8.81 -11.73 -17.50
N GLY A 499 7.91 -10.78 -17.80
CA GLY A 499 6.79 -10.99 -18.71
C GLY A 499 5.71 -11.92 -18.17
N LEU A 500 5.64 -12.07 -16.84
CA LEU A 500 4.65 -12.92 -16.19
C LEU A 500 3.35 -12.13 -15.94
N PRO A 501 2.17 -12.71 -16.25
CA PRO A 501 0.89 -12.05 -16.00
C PRO A 501 0.68 -11.76 -14.52
N TYR A 502 0.17 -10.56 -14.21
CA TYR A 502 -0.27 -10.20 -12.87
C TYR A 502 -1.74 -9.79 -12.86
N ILE A 503 -2.58 -10.58 -12.18
CA ILE A 503 -3.99 -10.27 -11.95
C ILE A 503 -4.16 -9.85 -10.49
N SER A 504 -4.79 -8.69 -10.26
CA SER A 504 -5.10 -8.17 -8.93
C SER A 504 -6.61 -8.14 -8.72
N ILE A 505 -7.07 -8.67 -7.59
CA ILE A 505 -8.47 -8.70 -7.18
C ILE A 505 -8.64 -7.76 -5.99
N LEU A 506 -9.60 -6.84 -6.08
CA LEU A 506 -9.96 -5.90 -5.02
C LEU A 506 -11.23 -6.41 -4.33
N ALA A 507 -11.09 -6.75 -3.05
CA ALA A 507 -12.17 -7.23 -2.20
C ALA A 507 -12.54 -6.17 -1.14
N ASP A 508 -13.72 -6.28 -0.55
CA ASP A 508 -14.21 -5.31 0.43
C ASP A 508 -13.60 -5.55 1.81
N PRO A 509 -12.86 -4.58 2.39
CA PRO A 509 -12.40 -3.30 1.81
C PRO A 509 -10.97 -3.40 1.23
N ALA A 510 -10.63 -2.58 0.23
CA ALA A 510 -9.28 -2.43 -0.32
C ALA A 510 -8.76 -1.01 -0.07
N THR A 511 -8.02 -0.82 1.04
CA THR A 511 -7.66 0.53 1.51
C THR A 511 -6.18 0.75 1.83
N GLY A 512 -5.80 2.01 2.01
CA GLY A 512 -4.47 2.40 2.52
C GLY A 512 -3.31 2.09 1.60
N GLY A 513 -2.17 1.79 2.23
CA GLY A 513 -0.96 1.39 1.52
C GLY A 513 -1.09 0.11 0.71
N ALA A 514 -2.09 -0.75 0.98
CA ALA A 514 -2.32 -1.96 0.20
C ALA A 514 -2.81 -1.63 -1.22
N ILE A 515 -3.88 -0.82 -1.35
CA ILE A 515 -4.35 -0.33 -2.65
C ILE A 515 -3.32 0.60 -3.31
N ALA A 516 -2.63 1.44 -2.54
CA ALA A 516 -1.60 2.35 -3.06
C ALA A 516 -0.23 1.70 -3.34
N SER A 517 -0.17 0.36 -3.46
CA SER A 517 1.04 -0.36 -3.86
C SER A 517 0.72 -1.51 -4.82
N TYR A 518 0.84 -2.77 -4.38
CA TYR A 518 0.73 -3.94 -5.25
C TYR A 518 -0.65 -4.07 -5.89
N ALA A 519 -1.73 -3.75 -5.18
CA ALA A 519 -3.08 -4.07 -5.63
C ALA A 519 -3.53 -3.19 -6.82
N ALA A 520 -3.03 -1.96 -6.92
CA ALA A 520 -3.29 -1.06 -8.06
C ALA A 520 -2.38 -1.31 -9.29
N LEU A 521 -1.40 -2.23 -9.18
CA LEU A 521 -0.40 -2.47 -10.22
C LEU A 521 -0.66 -3.73 -11.04
N GLY A 522 -1.86 -4.34 -10.93
CA GLY A 522 -2.29 -5.43 -11.81
C GLY A 522 -2.09 -5.09 -13.30
N ASP A 523 -1.72 -6.07 -14.11
CA ASP A 523 -1.97 -5.96 -15.56
C ASP A 523 -3.48 -5.95 -15.84
N ILE A 524 -4.21 -6.70 -15.01
CA ILE A 524 -5.67 -6.75 -14.96
C ILE A 524 -6.07 -6.60 -13.49
N VAL A 525 -7.00 -5.69 -13.23
CA VAL A 525 -7.58 -5.37 -11.92
C VAL A 525 -9.06 -5.70 -11.97
N ILE A 526 -9.48 -6.61 -11.12
CA ILE A 526 -10.85 -7.09 -11.00
C ILE A 526 -11.33 -6.67 -9.61
N ALA A 527 -12.59 -6.30 -9.43
CA ALA A 527 -13.16 -6.04 -8.13
C ALA A 527 -14.41 -6.89 -7.89
N GLU A 528 -14.67 -7.26 -6.64
CA GLU A 528 -16.02 -7.73 -6.29
C GLU A 528 -17.00 -6.54 -6.23
N PRO A 529 -18.31 -6.76 -6.41
CA PRO A 529 -19.31 -5.68 -6.32
C PRO A 529 -19.34 -5.03 -4.95
N ASN A 530 -19.60 -3.72 -4.94
CA ASN A 530 -19.68 -2.85 -3.77
C ASN A 530 -18.44 -2.83 -2.87
N ALA A 531 -17.27 -3.27 -3.36
CA ALA A 531 -16.03 -3.20 -2.59
C ALA A 531 -15.61 -1.74 -2.38
N LEU A 532 -15.31 -1.38 -1.13
CA LEU A 532 -14.74 -0.08 -0.80
C LEU A 532 -13.29 -0.01 -1.29
N VAL A 533 -13.00 0.87 -2.25
CA VAL A 533 -11.65 1.03 -2.82
C VAL A 533 -11.20 2.48 -2.63
N ILE A 534 -10.41 2.74 -1.59
CA ILE A 534 -10.01 4.11 -1.23
C ILE A 534 -8.67 4.18 -0.51
N PHE A 535 -7.91 5.26 -0.73
CA PHE A 535 -6.63 5.44 -0.03
C PHE A 535 -6.80 5.58 1.50
N ALA A 536 -7.62 6.49 1.99
CA ALA A 536 -7.90 6.62 3.43
C ALA A 536 -9.31 6.11 3.73
N GLY A 537 -9.46 5.22 4.70
CA GLY A 537 -10.77 4.66 5.04
C GLY A 537 -11.74 5.72 5.59
N PRO A 538 -13.06 5.51 5.45
CA PRO A 538 -14.14 6.40 5.93
C PRO A 538 -13.94 6.92 7.34
N ARG A 539 -13.58 6.04 8.28
CA ARG A 539 -13.36 6.40 9.69
C ARG A 539 -12.20 7.38 9.87
N VAL A 540 -11.13 7.23 9.09
CA VAL A 540 -9.95 8.10 9.15
C VAL A 540 -10.26 9.47 8.54
N MET A 541 -11.01 9.48 7.44
CA MET A 541 -11.48 10.71 6.80
C MET A 541 -12.40 11.51 7.72
N ALA A 542 -13.42 10.86 8.29
CA ALA A 542 -14.37 11.50 9.20
C ALA A 542 -13.67 12.05 10.46
N ALA A 543 -12.72 11.30 11.04
CA ALA A 543 -11.93 11.77 12.19
C ALA A 543 -11.09 13.02 11.89
N ARG A 544 -10.81 13.30 10.60
CA ARG A 544 -10.09 14.49 10.14
C ARG A 544 -11.02 15.58 9.60
N GLY A 545 -12.34 15.41 9.73
CA GLY A 545 -13.34 16.38 9.30
C GLY A 545 -13.58 16.42 7.78
N PHE A 546 -13.21 15.36 7.05
CA PHE A 546 -13.53 15.27 5.62
C PHE A 546 -14.92 14.66 5.43
N GLU A 547 -15.67 15.19 4.47
CA GLU A 547 -16.90 14.57 3.99
C GLU A 547 -16.59 13.19 3.38
N VAL A 548 -17.46 12.23 3.66
CA VAL A 548 -17.32 10.86 3.20
C VAL A 548 -18.60 10.45 2.50
N ASP A 549 -18.46 10.15 1.21
CA ASP A 549 -19.48 9.46 0.42
C ASP A 549 -18.87 8.16 -0.10
N GLU A 550 -19.21 7.04 0.56
CA GLU A 550 -18.66 5.73 0.22
C GLU A 550 -19.12 5.26 -1.16
N GLU A 551 -20.29 5.70 -1.65
CA GLU A 551 -20.85 5.27 -2.94
C GLU A 551 -19.96 5.67 -4.10
N LEU A 552 -19.33 6.84 -4.01
CA LEU A 552 -18.43 7.37 -5.03
C LEU A 552 -17.14 6.55 -5.18
N VAL A 553 -16.76 5.79 -4.16
CA VAL A 553 -15.52 5.02 -4.10
C VAL A 553 -15.75 3.51 -3.99
N ARG A 554 -16.99 3.06 -4.25
CA ARG A 554 -17.26 1.64 -4.48
C ARG A 554 -16.69 1.21 -5.82
N SER A 555 -16.34 -0.08 -5.91
CA SER A 555 -15.88 -0.77 -7.12
C SER A 555 -16.72 -0.44 -8.36
N ASP A 556 -18.05 -0.39 -8.21
CA ASP A 556 -19.00 -0.20 -9.29
C ASP A 556 -18.92 1.22 -9.86
N SER A 557 -18.86 2.23 -9.00
CA SER A 557 -18.65 3.63 -9.36
C SER A 557 -17.29 3.85 -10.02
N LEU A 558 -16.23 3.32 -9.40
CA LEU A 558 -14.88 3.41 -9.97
C LEU A 558 -14.75 2.65 -11.29
N TYR A 559 -15.48 1.55 -11.47
CA TYR A 559 -15.54 0.82 -12.73
C TYR A 559 -16.18 1.67 -13.85
N GLN A 560 -17.23 2.46 -13.55
CA GLN A 560 -17.75 3.41 -14.55
C GLN A 560 -16.69 4.44 -14.96
N ILE A 561 -15.97 5.02 -13.99
CA ILE A 561 -14.87 5.96 -14.29
C ILE A 561 -13.78 5.27 -15.14
N SER A 562 -13.51 3.99 -14.87
CA SER A 562 -12.50 3.21 -15.61
C SER A 562 -12.83 3.06 -17.10
N LYS A 563 -14.12 3.06 -17.47
CA LYS A 563 -14.54 3.01 -18.89
C LYS A 563 -14.14 4.26 -19.67
N ASP A 564 -14.08 5.41 -19.00
CA ASP A 564 -13.76 6.70 -19.61
C ASP A 564 -12.26 7.03 -19.63
N ILE A 565 -11.41 6.24 -18.95
CA ILE A 565 -9.96 6.49 -18.85
C ILE A 565 -9.29 6.69 -20.22
N TYR A 566 -9.71 5.94 -21.24
CA TYR A 566 -9.13 6.04 -22.58
C TYR A 566 -9.39 7.39 -23.28
N ARG A 567 -10.36 8.17 -22.80
CA ARG A 567 -10.61 9.54 -23.27
C ARG A 567 -9.58 10.54 -22.72
N SER A 568 -8.92 10.20 -21.61
CA SER A 568 -7.99 11.08 -20.88
C SER A 568 -6.66 10.38 -20.58
N LEU A 569 -6.06 9.73 -21.57
CA LEU A 569 -4.79 9.00 -21.40
C LEU A 569 -3.62 9.87 -20.95
N ASN A 570 -3.63 11.16 -21.29
CA ASN A 570 -2.62 12.11 -20.79
C ASN A 570 -2.70 12.29 -19.28
N TYR A 571 -3.90 12.21 -18.72
CA TYR A 571 -4.12 12.30 -17.28
C TYR A 571 -3.82 10.97 -16.58
N TYR A 572 -4.41 9.87 -17.06
CA TYR A 572 -4.29 8.57 -16.38
C TYR A 572 -3.02 7.79 -16.73
N HIS A 573 -2.24 8.21 -17.73
CA HIS A 573 -1.01 7.56 -18.15
C HIS A 573 -1.20 6.06 -18.44
N ARG A 574 -0.66 5.20 -17.56
CA ARG A 574 -0.74 3.74 -17.62
C ARG A 574 -1.76 3.14 -16.65
N ILE A 575 -2.43 3.98 -15.87
CA ILE A 575 -3.49 3.57 -14.94
C ILE A 575 -4.73 3.24 -15.75
N ARG A 576 -5.34 2.08 -15.48
CA ARG A 576 -6.56 1.62 -16.15
C ARG A 576 -7.73 1.40 -15.18
N GLY A 577 -7.55 1.74 -13.90
CA GLY A 577 -8.56 1.57 -12.87
C GLY A 577 -8.94 0.10 -12.67
N ILE A 578 -10.23 -0.16 -12.58
CA ILE A 578 -10.84 -1.49 -12.48
C ILE A 578 -11.31 -1.91 -13.87
N GLN A 579 -10.88 -3.08 -14.36
CA GLN A 579 -11.25 -3.57 -15.69
C GLN A 579 -12.53 -4.41 -15.69
N GLU A 580 -12.87 -5.02 -14.57
CA GLU A 580 -14.08 -5.83 -14.44
C GLU A 580 -14.57 -5.84 -12.98
N VAL A 581 -15.88 -5.72 -12.79
CA VAL A 581 -16.55 -6.00 -11.51
C VAL A 581 -17.26 -7.34 -11.64
N CYS A 582 -16.99 -8.27 -10.74
CA CYS A 582 -17.40 -9.66 -10.88
C CYS A 582 -17.87 -10.25 -9.54
N GLU A 583 -19.04 -10.87 -9.52
CA GLU A 583 -19.56 -11.58 -8.35
C GLU A 583 -18.62 -12.72 -7.93
N ARG A 584 -18.55 -13.00 -6.61
CA ARG A 584 -17.65 -14.03 -6.06
C ARG A 584 -17.80 -15.39 -6.73
N LYS A 585 -19.04 -15.83 -7.01
CA LYS A 585 -19.34 -17.11 -7.65
C LYS A 585 -18.71 -17.27 -9.05
N ASP A 586 -18.55 -16.16 -9.77
CA ASP A 586 -18.00 -16.12 -11.12
C ASP A 586 -16.51 -15.72 -11.15
N MET A 587 -15.97 -15.27 -10.01
CA MET A 587 -14.60 -14.74 -9.90
C MET A 587 -13.55 -15.74 -10.42
N LYS A 588 -13.69 -17.02 -10.08
CA LYS A 588 -12.80 -18.09 -10.55
C LYS A 588 -12.78 -18.20 -12.08
N TYR A 589 -13.96 -18.19 -12.69
CA TYR A 589 -14.11 -18.24 -14.13
C TYR A 589 -13.52 -16.99 -14.78
N THR A 590 -13.78 -15.81 -14.22
CA THR A 590 -13.25 -14.54 -14.72
C THR A 590 -11.73 -14.47 -14.65
N VAL A 591 -11.11 -14.94 -13.57
CA VAL A 591 -9.65 -15.05 -13.48
C VAL A 591 -9.12 -16.02 -14.54
N ALA A 592 -9.74 -17.19 -14.72
CA ALA A 592 -9.34 -18.15 -15.74
C ALA A 592 -9.46 -17.60 -17.16
N LYS A 593 -10.53 -16.86 -17.47
CA LYS A 593 -10.73 -16.13 -18.73
C LYS A 593 -9.54 -15.22 -19.04
N TYR A 594 -9.07 -14.47 -18.06
CA TYR A 594 -7.93 -13.58 -18.21
C TYR A 594 -6.59 -14.31 -18.29
N LEU A 595 -6.42 -15.42 -17.55
CA LEU A 595 -5.24 -16.28 -17.67
C LEU A 595 -5.14 -16.91 -19.06
N ASP A 596 -6.25 -17.38 -19.60
CA ASP A 596 -6.34 -17.91 -20.97
C ASP A 596 -6.01 -16.81 -22.00
N PHE A 597 -6.59 -15.61 -21.84
CA PHE A 597 -6.27 -14.45 -22.67
C PHE A 597 -4.77 -14.11 -22.66
N CYS A 598 -4.17 -14.00 -21.48
CA CYS A 598 -2.74 -13.75 -21.34
C CYS A 598 -1.90 -14.84 -22.02
N THR A 599 -2.29 -16.11 -21.86
CA THR A 599 -1.60 -17.24 -22.50
C THR A 599 -1.66 -17.14 -24.03
N LYS A 600 -2.83 -16.83 -24.60
CA LYS A 600 -3.03 -16.66 -26.05
C LYS A 600 -2.26 -15.46 -26.63
N MET A 601 -2.13 -14.39 -25.86
CA MET A 601 -1.36 -13.19 -26.25
C MET A 601 0.17 -13.38 -26.16
N GLY A 602 0.63 -14.58 -25.80
CA GLY A 602 2.06 -14.86 -25.61
C GLY A 602 2.63 -14.19 -24.36
N TYR A 603 1.77 -13.78 -23.41
CA TYR A 603 2.17 -13.37 -22.07
C TYR A 603 2.56 -14.63 -21.30
N GLY A 604 3.72 -14.59 -20.64
CA GLY A 604 4.46 -15.79 -20.26
C GLY A 604 5.83 -15.83 -20.94
N PRO A 605 6.70 -16.77 -20.59
CA PRO A 605 8.08 -16.74 -21.04
C PRO A 605 8.18 -16.92 -22.55
N LYS A 606 9.05 -16.13 -23.18
CA LYS A 606 9.71 -16.60 -24.40
C LYS A 606 10.44 -17.89 -24.03
N LYS A 607 10.04 -19.03 -24.62
CA LYS A 607 10.73 -20.32 -24.42
C LYS A 607 12.23 -20.09 -24.53
N LYS A 608 12.97 -20.13 -23.41
CA LYS A 608 14.42 -20.31 -23.48
C LYS A 608 14.63 -21.60 -24.27
N LYS A 609 15.29 -21.54 -25.42
CA LYS A 609 15.75 -22.76 -26.12
C LYS A 609 16.46 -23.59 -25.05
N ARG A 610 15.85 -24.71 -24.63
CA ARG A 610 16.51 -25.67 -23.74
C ARG A 610 17.80 -26.03 -24.47
N LYS A 611 18.96 -25.59 -23.96
CA LYS A 611 20.21 -26.25 -24.31
C LYS A 611 20.01 -27.69 -23.85
N SER A 612 19.85 -28.59 -24.80
CA SER A 612 19.87 -30.03 -24.60
C SER A 612 21.20 -30.37 -23.92
N GLY A 613 21.17 -30.54 -22.60
CA GLY A 613 22.35 -30.74 -21.78
C GLY A 613 22.02 -31.69 -20.64
N LYS A 614 22.20 -32.97 -20.93
CA LYS A 614 22.39 -34.14 -20.05
C LYS A 614 21.50 -34.25 -18.80
N LYS A 615 20.60 -35.25 -18.84
CA LYS A 615 20.13 -35.98 -17.66
C LYS A 615 21.35 -36.35 -16.81
N LEU A 616 21.43 -35.83 -15.59
CA LEU A 616 22.17 -36.50 -14.52
C LEU A 616 21.15 -37.38 -13.79
N VAL A 617 21.15 -38.64 -14.19
CA VAL A 617 20.77 -39.76 -13.34
C VAL A 617 21.89 -39.89 -12.30
N THR A 618 21.55 -39.96 -11.01
CA THR A 618 22.09 -40.94 -10.05
C THR A 618 21.47 -40.76 -8.67
N PHE A 619 20.84 -41.86 -8.23
CA PHE A 619 20.50 -42.37 -6.89
C PHE A 619 19.88 -41.45 -5.83
#